data_AF-A0A6L4AZS7-F1
#
_entry.id   AF-A0A6L4AZS7-F1
#
_cell.length_a   1.000
_cell.length_b   1.000
_cell.length_c   1.000
_cell.angle_alpha   90.00
_cell.angle_beta   90.00
_cell.angle_gamma   90.00
#
_symmetry.space_group_name_H-M   'P 1'
#
loop_
_entity.id
_entity.type
_entity.pdbx_description
1 polymer ?
#
loop_
_entity_poly.entity_id
_entity_poly.type
_entity_poly.pdbx_seq_one_letter_code
_entity_poly.pdbx_strand_id
1 'polypeptide(L)'
;MMIGCTALLVLLGIAAIVFVVKAGAIFGWTMNQLRDQVLTALPADVTPEERERLERGFEAAVARVRAGQVEVPALKAMQLQLQSASTKAPRGDLTRDDVLDLLSTLERVGGLLPAPEAGEAEDGEPEAAPPAAESP
;
A
#
# COMPACT_ATOMS: atom_id res chain seq x y z
N MET A 1 -26.01 20.16 33.18
CA MET A 1 -24.80 19.99 32.33
C MET A 1 -24.63 18.59 31.74
N MET A 2 -25.28 17.52 32.26
CA MET A 2 -25.11 16.17 31.70
C MET A 2 -25.85 15.90 30.37
N ILE A 3 -27.02 16.51 30.14
CA ILE A 3 -27.84 16.26 28.93
C ILE A 3 -27.11 16.68 27.64
N GLY A 4 -26.31 17.75 27.69
CA GLY A 4 -25.51 18.20 26.55
C GLY A 4 -24.38 17.23 26.17
N CYS A 5 -23.79 16.55 27.16
CA CYS A 5 -22.70 15.61 26.93
C CYS A 5 -23.21 14.30 26.31
N THR A 6 -24.37 13.81 26.78
CA THR A 6 -25.02 12.62 26.21
C THR A 6 -25.44 12.84 24.75
N ALA A 7 -26.02 14.01 24.43
CA ALA A 7 -26.39 14.35 23.06
C ALA A 7 -25.16 14.42 22.13
N LEU A 8 -24.04 14.99 22.62
CA LEU A 8 -22.79 15.07 21.86
C LEU A 8 -22.20 13.69 21.57
N LEU A 9 -22.19 12.79 22.57
CA LEU A 9 -21.69 11.42 22.41
C LEU A 9 -22.54 10.61 21.42
N VAL A 10 -23.87 10.77 21.46
CA VAL A 10 -24.78 10.12 20.50
C VAL A 10 -24.51 10.64 19.09
N LEU A 11 -24.34 11.95 18.90
CA LEU A 11 -23.98 12.54 17.61
C LEU A 11 -22.62 12.04 17.10
N LEU A 12 -21.63 11.95 17.98
CA LEU A 12 -20.30 11.43 17.65
C LEU A 12 -20.36 9.95 17.25
N GLY A 13 -21.17 9.16 17.95
CA GLY A 13 -21.40 7.75 17.64
C GLY A 13 -22.08 7.55 16.28
N ILE A 14 -23.10 8.34 15.97
CA ILE A 14 -23.77 8.30 14.65
C ILE A 14 -22.79 8.73 13.55
N ALA A 15 -22.02 9.80 13.76
CA ALA A 15 -21.01 10.24 12.83
C ALA A 15 -19.93 9.17 12.59
N ALA A 16 -19.48 8.48 13.64
CA ALA A 16 -18.53 7.38 13.52
C ALA A 16 -19.11 6.19 12.74
N ILE A 17 -20.37 5.81 12.98
CA ILE A 17 -21.03 4.72 12.24
C ILE A 17 -21.21 5.10 10.77
N VAL A 18 -21.69 6.31 10.49
CA VAL A 18 -21.80 6.83 9.11
C VAL A 18 -20.43 6.88 8.45
N PHE A 19 -19.40 7.29 9.18
CA PHE A 19 -18.03 7.30 8.67
C PHE A 19 -17.55 5.88 8.34
N VAL A 20 -17.77 4.88 9.19
CA VAL A 20 -17.38 3.49 8.92
C VAL A 20 -18.14 2.92 7.72
N VAL A 21 -19.45 3.16 7.62
CA VAL A 21 -20.28 2.64 6.52
C VAL A 21 -19.98 3.35 5.20
N LYS A 22 -19.67 4.66 5.21
CA LYS A 22 -19.27 5.41 4.01
C LYS A 22 -17.78 5.40 3.72
N ALA A 23 -16.93 4.97 4.65
CA ALA A 23 -15.48 4.95 4.49
C ALA A 23 -15.08 4.16 3.24
N GLY A 24 -15.71 3.01 2.96
CA GLY A 24 -15.42 2.23 1.76
C GLY A 24 -15.76 2.95 0.44
N ALA A 25 -16.82 3.75 0.44
CA ALA A 25 -17.22 4.55 -0.72
C ALA A 25 -16.31 5.77 -0.91
N ILE A 26 -16.01 6.49 0.18
CA ILE A 26 -15.09 7.63 0.20
C ILE A 26 -13.69 7.18 -0.21
N PHE A 27 -13.20 6.08 0.37
CA PHE A 27 -11.88 5.53 0.07
C PHE A 27 -11.75 5.13 -1.40
N GLY A 28 -12.76 4.44 -1.96
CA GLY A 28 -12.75 4.10 -3.38
C GLY A 28 -12.76 5.32 -4.30
N TRP A 29 -13.53 6.35 -3.94
CA TRP A 29 -13.52 7.61 -4.68
C TRP A 29 -12.16 8.33 -4.59
N THR A 30 -11.57 8.42 -3.40
CA THR A 30 -10.24 9.00 -3.19
C THR A 30 -9.16 8.23 -3.95
N MET A 31 -9.20 6.90 -3.95
CA MET A 31 -8.25 6.08 -4.72
C MET A 31 -8.39 6.29 -6.22
N ASN A 32 -9.61 6.42 -6.75
CA ASN A 32 -9.82 6.76 -8.16
C ASN A 32 -9.24 8.14 -8.50
N GLN A 33 -9.46 9.13 -7.64
CA GLN A 33 -8.90 10.47 -7.87
C GLN A 33 -7.37 10.49 -7.82
N LEU A 34 -6.76 9.70 -6.92
CA LEU A 34 -5.31 9.50 -6.89
C LEU A 34 -4.79 8.78 -8.14
N ARG A 35 -5.49 7.73 -8.60
CA ARG A 35 -5.19 7.05 -9.87
C ARG A 35 -5.15 8.07 -11.00
N ASP A 36 -6.18 8.89 -11.17
CA ASP A 36 -6.26 9.87 -12.26
C ASP A 36 -5.13 10.90 -12.19
N GLN A 37 -4.79 11.38 -10.99
CA GLN A 37 -3.67 12.30 -10.80
C GLN A 37 -2.33 11.68 -11.18
N VAL A 38 -2.07 10.45 -10.72
CA VAL A 38 -0.82 9.74 -11.05
C VAL A 38 -0.75 9.47 -12.55
N LEU A 39 -1.83 8.97 -13.17
CA LEU A 39 -1.87 8.66 -14.60
C LEU A 39 -1.70 9.89 -15.51
N THR A 40 -2.14 11.06 -15.04
CA THR A 40 -1.98 12.34 -15.74
C THR A 40 -0.57 12.90 -15.56
N ALA A 41 0.05 12.64 -14.41
CA ALA A 41 1.41 13.06 -14.09
C ALA A 41 2.49 12.03 -14.45
N LEU A 42 2.13 11.00 -15.24
CA LEU A 42 3.10 10.00 -15.68
C LEU A 42 4.17 10.65 -16.57
N PRO A 43 5.46 10.39 -16.30
CA PRO A 43 6.52 10.88 -17.15
C PRO A 43 6.50 10.15 -18.51
N ALA A 44 7.05 10.81 -19.53
CA ALA A 44 6.93 10.36 -20.93
C ALA A 44 7.72 9.07 -21.25
N ASP A 45 8.59 8.64 -20.34
CA ASP A 45 9.40 7.44 -20.41
C ASP A 45 8.68 6.18 -19.88
N VAL A 46 7.47 6.32 -19.34
CA VAL A 46 6.63 5.20 -18.91
C VAL A 46 5.95 4.55 -20.11
N THR A 47 6.06 3.23 -20.23
CA THR A 47 5.48 2.48 -21.36
C THR A 47 3.96 2.32 -21.21
N PRO A 48 3.22 2.07 -22.32
CA PRO A 48 1.79 1.76 -22.26
C PRO A 48 1.49 0.52 -21.40
N GLU A 49 2.38 -0.46 -21.39
CA GLU A 49 2.25 -1.68 -20.59
C GLU A 49 2.41 -1.39 -19.10
N GLU A 50 3.36 -0.53 -18.72
CA GLU A 50 3.55 -0.08 -17.34
C GLU A 50 2.33 0.71 -16.84
N ARG A 51 1.75 1.57 -17.69
CA ARG A 51 0.49 2.27 -17.41
C ARG A 51 -0.66 1.29 -17.13
N GLU A 52 -0.84 0.29 -18.00
CA GLU A 52 -1.91 -0.70 -17.82
C GLU A 52 -1.73 -1.53 -16.54
N ARG A 53 -0.49 -1.91 -16.23
CA ARG A 53 -0.16 -2.59 -14.97
C ARG A 53 -0.48 -1.72 -13.76
N LEU A 54 -0.18 -0.42 -13.82
CA LEU A 54 -0.47 0.52 -12.74
C LEU A 54 -1.97 0.62 -12.48
N GLU A 55 -2.76 0.74 -13.55
CA GLU A 55 -4.22 0.76 -13.47
C GLU A 55 -4.79 -0.50 -12.82
N ARG A 56 -4.30 -1.67 -13.24
CA ARG A 56 -4.69 -2.97 -12.68
C ARG A 56 -4.28 -3.11 -11.21
N GLY A 57 -3.10 -2.60 -10.85
CA GLY A 57 -2.60 -2.55 -9.49
C GLY A 57 -3.50 -1.69 -8.58
N PHE A 58 -3.92 -0.51 -9.05
CA PHE A 58 -4.88 0.34 -8.33
C PHE A 58 -6.22 -0.38 -8.11
N GLU A 59 -6.76 -1.02 -9.14
CA GLU A 59 -8.03 -1.75 -9.03
C GLU A 59 -7.95 -2.92 -8.05
N ALA A 60 -6.88 -3.73 -8.12
CA ALA A 60 -6.66 -4.84 -7.20
C ALA A 60 -6.48 -4.38 -5.75
N ALA A 61 -5.71 -3.30 -5.53
CA ALA A 61 -5.52 -2.72 -4.21
C ALA A 61 -6.86 -2.21 -3.63
N VAL A 62 -7.65 -1.48 -4.41
CA VAL A 62 -8.99 -1.00 -3.97
C VAL A 62 -9.91 -2.17 -3.62
N ALA A 63 -9.92 -3.21 -4.44
CA ALA A 63 -10.73 -4.40 -4.19
C ALA A 63 -10.37 -5.07 -2.85
N ARG A 64 -9.08 -5.25 -2.56
CA ARG A 64 -8.63 -5.87 -1.30
C ARG A 64 -8.87 -4.98 -0.09
N VAL A 65 -8.67 -3.67 -0.19
CA VAL A 65 -8.99 -2.75 0.92
C VAL A 65 -10.48 -2.80 1.24
N ARG A 66 -11.34 -2.79 0.21
CA ARG A 66 -12.80 -2.93 0.41
C ARG A 66 -13.20 -4.26 1.01
N ALA A 67 -12.49 -5.33 0.66
CA ALA A 67 -12.69 -6.66 1.24
C ALA A 67 -12.11 -6.79 2.67
N GLY A 68 -11.38 -5.79 3.18
CA GLY A 68 -10.69 -5.87 4.47
C GLY A 68 -9.52 -6.86 4.48
N GLN A 69 -8.99 -7.23 3.31
CA GLN A 69 -7.97 -8.27 3.11
C GLN A 69 -6.55 -7.69 2.95
N VAL A 70 -6.29 -6.55 3.59
CA VAL A 70 -5.01 -5.84 3.50
C VAL A 70 -4.38 -5.78 4.88
N GLU A 71 -3.10 -6.15 4.94
CA GLU A 71 -2.33 -6.05 6.17
C GLU A 71 -1.95 -4.60 6.48
N VAL A 72 -1.92 -4.25 7.77
CA VAL A 72 -1.58 -2.90 8.24
C VAL A 72 -0.21 -2.40 7.74
N PRO A 73 0.87 -3.22 7.71
CA PRO A 73 2.16 -2.79 7.18
C PRO A 73 2.10 -2.45 5.69
N ALA A 74 1.38 -3.24 4.90
CA ALA A 74 1.21 -3.03 3.46
C ALA A 74 0.42 -1.73 3.19
N LEU A 75 -0.63 -1.48 3.98
CA LEU A 75 -1.41 -0.25 3.89
C LEU A 75 -0.56 0.99 4.22
N LYS A 76 0.31 0.90 5.25
CA LYS A 76 1.21 1.98 5.64
C LYS A 76 2.24 2.28 4.55
N ALA A 77 2.83 1.25 3.94
CA ALA A 77 3.77 1.41 2.84
C ALA A 77 3.09 2.10 1.64
N MET A 78 1.87 1.68 1.30
CA MET A 78 1.07 2.31 0.25
C MET A 78 0.75 3.78 0.57
N GLN A 79 0.37 4.11 1.81
CA GLN A 79 0.13 5.49 2.21
C GLN A 79 1.38 6.37 2.04
N LEU A 80 2.56 5.89 2.44
CA LEU A 80 3.81 6.63 2.29
C LEU A 80 4.16 6.88 0.81
N GLN A 81 3.99 5.86 -0.04
CA GLN A 81 4.24 5.98 -1.47
C GLN A 81 3.25 6.92 -2.15
N LEU A 82 1.96 6.80 -1.85
CA LEU A 82 0.94 7.73 -2.37
C LEU A 82 1.17 9.16 -1.89
N GLN A 83 1.61 9.36 -0.65
CA GLN A 83 1.97 10.67 -0.14
C GLN A 83 3.15 11.25 -0.91
N SER A 84 4.23 10.47 -1.11
CA SER A 84 5.37 10.87 -1.93
C SER A 84 4.94 11.27 -3.35
N ALA A 85 4.21 10.38 -4.03
CA ALA A 85 3.68 10.63 -5.37
C ALA A 85 2.79 11.88 -5.42
N SER A 86 1.89 12.08 -4.45
CA SER A 86 1.02 13.26 -4.40
C SER A 86 1.78 14.58 -4.24
N THR A 87 2.96 14.56 -3.61
CA THR A 87 3.80 15.75 -3.47
C THR A 87 4.66 16.03 -4.71
N LYS A 88 5.01 14.99 -5.47
CA LYS A 88 5.85 15.10 -6.68
C LYS A 88 5.02 15.32 -7.95
N ALA A 89 3.86 14.67 -8.07
CA ALA A 89 2.96 14.74 -9.23
C ALA A 89 2.60 16.17 -9.67
N PRO A 90 2.12 17.08 -8.79
CA PRO A 90 1.77 18.44 -9.20
C PRO A 90 2.98 19.32 -9.56
N ARG A 91 4.20 18.88 -9.21
CA ARG A 91 5.46 19.56 -9.55
C ARG A 91 6.09 19.00 -10.83
N GLY A 92 5.60 17.88 -11.34
CA GLY A 92 6.22 17.17 -12.47
C GLY A 92 7.51 16.44 -12.12
N ASP A 93 7.82 16.27 -10.83
CA ASP A 93 9.05 15.63 -10.33
C ASP A 93 8.91 14.10 -10.22
N LEU A 94 7.90 13.52 -10.88
CA LEU A 94 7.57 12.11 -10.77
C LEU A 94 8.45 11.33 -11.74
N THR A 95 9.36 10.51 -11.22
CA THR A 95 10.30 9.73 -12.03
C THR A 95 9.70 8.38 -12.39
N ARG A 96 10.23 7.71 -13.42
CA ARG A 96 9.84 6.33 -13.74
C ARG A 96 10.10 5.36 -12.60
N ASP A 97 11.19 5.54 -11.85
CA ASP A 97 11.48 4.75 -10.66
C ASP A 97 10.38 4.92 -9.59
N ASP A 98 9.90 6.16 -9.36
CA ASP A 98 8.76 6.40 -8.46
C ASP A 98 7.48 5.67 -8.93
N VAL A 99 7.24 5.59 -10.24
CA VAL A 99 6.09 4.87 -10.82
C VAL A 99 6.22 3.36 -10.60
N LEU A 100 7.41 2.81 -10.81
CA LEU A 100 7.67 1.38 -10.65
C LEU A 100 7.60 0.96 -9.17
N ASP A 101 8.10 1.80 -8.26
CA ASP A 101 7.97 1.59 -6.81
C ASP A 101 6.50 1.63 -6.36
N LEU A 102 5.73 2.60 -6.88
CA LEU A 102 4.30 2.67 -6.61
C LEU A 102 3.57 1.45 -7.17
N LEU A 103 3.88 1.04 -8.40
CA LEU A 103 3.32 -0.14 -9.04
C LEU A 103 3.57 -1.40 -8.21
N SER A 104 4.82 -1.65 -7.80
CA SER A 104 5.17 -2.82 -7.01
C SER A 104 4.45 -2.85 -5.66
N THR A 105 4.28 -1.67 -5.04
CA THR A 105 3.53 -1.52 -3.79
C THR A 105 2.05 -1.81 -3.98
N LEU A 106 1.43 -1.31 -5.06
CA LEU A 106 0.04 -1.57 -5.41
C LEU A 106 -0.20 -3.04 -5.74
N GLU A 107 0.70 -3.67 -6.50
CA GLU A 107 0.63 -5.10 -6.81
C GLU A 107 0.72 -5.95 -5.55
N ARG A 108 1.59 -5.58 -4.59
CA ARG A 108 1.70 -6.26 -3.29
C ARG A 108 0.43 -6.10 -2.45
N VAL A 109 -0.11 -4.88 -2.34
CA VAL A 109 -1.37 -4.63 -1.60
C VAL A 109 -2.54 -5.31 -2.28
N GLY A 110 -2.56 -5.35 -3.61
CA GLY A 110 -3.53 -6.05 -4.44
C GLY A 110 -3.37 -7.58 -4.45
N GLY A 111 -2.32 -8.12 -3.83
CA GLY A 111 -2.02 -9.56 -3.82
C GLY A 111 -1.71 -10.13 -5.21
N LEU A 112 -1.29 -9.27 -6.14
CA LEU A 112 -0.77 -9.64 -7.46
C LEU A 112 0.70 -10.07 -7.38
N LEU A 113 1.44 -9.53 -6.40
CA LEU A 113 2.79 -9.97 -6.05
C LEU A 113 2.78 -10.64 -4.67
N PRO A 114 3.52 -11.75 -4.48
CA PRO A 114 3.76 -12.29 -3.15
C PRO A 114 4.44 -11.24 -2.27
N ALA A 115 4.12 -11.24 -0.97
CA ALA A 115 4.85 -10.42 -0.01
C ALA A 115 6.34 -10.85 -0.06
N PRO A 116 7.31 -9.91 -0.01
CA PRO A 116 8.71 -10.27 0.05
C PRO A 116 8.87 -11.17 1.26
N GLU A 117 9.29 -12.42 1.02
CA GLU A 117 9.51 -13.38 2.07
C GLU A 117 10.50 -12.74 3.05
N ALA A 118 10.04 -12.52 4.28
CA ALA A 118 10.90 -12.09 5.36
C ALA A 118 11.82 -13.28 5.69
N GLY A 119 12.90 -13.42 4.92
CA GLY A 119 13.96 -14.39 5.16
C GLY A 119 13.96 -15.59 4.22
N GLU A 120 14.33 -15.39 2.97
CA GLU A 120 15.33 -16.29 2.39
C GLU A 120 16.70 -15.72 2.78
N ALA A 121 17.16 -16.13 3.95
CA ALA A 121 18.57 -16.16 4.24
C ALA A 121 19.19 -17.25 3.33
N GLU A 122 19.45 -16.90 2.08
CA GLU A 122 20.57 -17.49 1.37
C GLU A 122 21.84 -17.05 2.11
N ASP A 123 22.46 -17.95 2.89
CA ASP A 123 23.87 -18.29 2.74
C ASP A 123 24.31 -19.26 3.84
N GLY A 124 25.01 -20.31 3.41
CA GLY A 124 26.02 -20.97 4.25
C GLY A 124 25.57 -22.20 5.02
N GLU A 125 25.30 -23.27 4.28
CA GLU A 125 25.67 -24.62 4.69
C GLU A 125 27.11 -24.62 5.24
N PRO A 126 27.36 -24.89 6.55
CA PRO A 126 28.69 -25.17 7.03
C PRO A 126 29.06 -26.55 6.50
N GLU A 127 29.82 -26.56 5.42
CA GLU A 127 30.59 -27.69 4.92
C GLU A 127 31.22 -28.46 6.09
N ALA A 128 30.92 -29.75 6.13
CA ALA A 128 31.36 -30.70 7.13
C ALA A 128 32.89 -30.81 7.19
N ALA A 129 33.45 -30.97 8.40
CA ALA A 129 34.41 -32.05 8.68
C ALA A 129 34.78 -32.15 10.18
N PRO A 130 35.20 -33.35 10.65
CA PRO A 130 34.91 -33.85 12.00
C PRO A 130 36.21 -34.13 12.83
N PRO A 131 36.21 -35.01 13.85
CA PRO A 131 36.80 -34.76 15.18
C PRO A 131 38.28 -35.16 15.33
N ALA A 132 39.00 -34.46 16.21
CA ALA A 132 40.24 -34.94 16.84
C ALA A 132 40.14 -34.57 18.33
N ALA A 133 40.05 -35.53 19.27
CA ALA A 133 41.20 -36.17 19.93
C ALA A 133 42.20 -35.11 20.43
N GLU A 134 42.55 -34.98 21.71
CA GLU A 134 42.82 -35.99 22.73
C GLU A 134 43.05 -35.26 24.06
N SER A 135 42.82 -35.95 25.18
CA SER A 135 43.21 -35.51 26.54
C SER A 135 44.74 -35.55 26.68
N PRO A 136 45.35 -34.79 27.61
CA PRO A 136 45.43 -35.22 29.03
C PRO A 136 45.10 -34.14 30.06
#